data_AF-A0A2D8JDC8-F1
#
_entry.id   AF-A0A2D8JDC8-F1
#
_cell.length_a   1.000
_cell.length_b   1.000
_cell.length_c   1.000
_cell.angle_alpha   90.00
_cell.angle_beta   90.00
_cell.angle_gamma   90.00
#
_symmetry.space_group_name_H-M   'P 1'
#
loop_
_entity.id
_entity.type
_entity.pdbx_description
1 polymer ?
#
loop_
_entity_poly.entity_id
_entity_poly.type
_entity_poly.pdbx_seq_one_letter_code
_entity_poly.pdbx_strand_id
1 'polypeptide(L)'
;MSLASVITVFVLVGFPSIGMAQDEPVRTVDLEMYLDLESVSGPQIAPDGSEIVYTRGWVDKMNDRRESSIWIMNADGSKNRFLV
;
A
#
# COMPACT_ATOMS: atom_id res chain seq x y z
N MET A 1 54.37 21.71 -23.37
CA MET A 1 54.09 20.42 -24.03
C MET A 1 54.72 19.31 -23.20
N SER A 2 54.06 18.14 -23.14
CA SER A 2 54.26 16.98 -22.24
C SER A 2 53.22 17.00 -21.11
N LEU A 3 52.01 16.44 -21.22
CA LEU A 3 51.52 15.17 -21.80
C LEU A 3 52.14 13.92 -21.16
N ALA A 4 51.81 13.68 -19.89
CA ALA A 4 51.91 12.36 -19.27
C ALA A 4 50.78 12.16 -18.26
N SER A 5 49.75 11.46 -18.73
CA SER A 5 48.90 10.53 -17.98
C SER A 5 48.12 11.11 -16.78
N VAL A 6 46.94 11.72 -16.95
CA VAL A 6 45.65 11.04 -17.22
C VAL A 6 45.82 9.52 -17.33
N ILE A 7 45.85 8.81 -16.19
CA ILE A 7 45.45 7.41 -15.97
C ILE A 7 45.95 7.08 -14.56
N THR A 8 45.08 7.22 -13.56
CA THR A 8 44.80 6.24 -12.50
C THR A 8 43.50 6.68 -11.80
N VAL A 9 42.48 6.97 -12.61
CA VAL A 9 41.10 6.70 -12.22
C VAL A 9 40.98 5.21 -12.53
N PHE A 10 40.93 4.34 -11.51
CA PHE A 10 40.51 2.92 -11.51
C PHE A 10 41.15 2.14 -10.34
N VAL A 11 40.95 2.58 -9.09
CA VAL A 11 41.02 1.67 -7.91
C VAL A 11 39.67 1.72 -7.19
N LEU A 12 38.60 1.68 -7.98
CA LEU A 12 37.21 1.68 -7.51
C LEU A 12 36.40 0.60 -8.22
N VAL A 13 37.07 -0.49 -8.59
CA VAL A 13 36.41 -1.68 -9.16
C VAL A 13 36.71 -2.85 -8.25
N GLY A 14 35.65 -3.33 -7.59
CA GLY A 14 35.65 -4.66 -7.01
C GLY A 14 35.72 -4.72 -5.49
N PHE A 15 34.93 -3.90 -4.77
CA PHE A 15 34.27 -4.51 -3.62
C PHE A 15 33.10 -5.31 -4.18
N PRO A 16 33.09 -6.65 -4.12
CA PRO A 16 31.87 -7.37 -4.34
C PRO A 16 30.91 -6.87 -3.27
N SER A 17 29.87 -6.18 -3.68
CA SER A 17 28.70 -5.95 -2.84
C SER A 17 28.16 -7.34 -2.53
N ILE A 18 28.67 -7.96 -1.46
CA ILE A 18 27.99 -9.07 -0.81
C ILE A 18 26.68 -8.45 -0.37
N GLY A 19 25.65 -8.65 -1.18
CA GLY A 19 24.30 -8.26 -0.83
C GLY A 19 24.01 -8.95 0.49
N MET A 20 24.07 -8.19 1.59
CA MET A 20 23.50 -8.63 2.84
C MET A 20 22.02 -8.76 2.54
N ALA A 21 21.58 -9.99 2.32
CA ALA A 21 20.16 -10.32 2.34
C ALA A 21 19.64 -9.76 3.67
N GLN A 22 18.75 -8.78 3.58
CA GLN A 22 18.15 -8.20 4.76
C GLN A 22 17.27 -9.30 5.36
N ASP A 23 17.71 -9.88 6.47
CA ASP A 23 16.89 -10.74 7.32
C ASP A 23 15.90 -9.83 8.07
N GLU A 24 15.04 -9.16 7.30
CA GLU A 24 13.95 -8.37 7.85
C GLU A 24 12.98 -9.36 8.51
N PRO A 25 12.66 -9.17 9.80
CA PRO A 25 11.72 -10.05 10.47
C PRO A 25 10.42 -10.09 9.68
N VAL A 26 9.94 -11.29 9.36
CA VAL A 26 8.68 -11.48 8.64
C VAL A 26 7.58 -10.77 9.43
N ARG A 27 7.00 -9.73 8.84
CA ARG A 27 5.90 -8.99 9.46
C ARG A 27 4.66 -9.89 9.49
N THR A 28 4.35 -10.43 10.67
CA THR A 28 3.15 -11.24 10.88
C THR A 28 1.94 -10.37 11.21
N VAL A 29 0.74 -10.94 11.06
CA VAL A 29 -0.50 -10.27 11.48
C VAL A 29 -0.63 -10.42 12.99
N ASP A 30 -0.46 -9.32 13.72
CA ASP A 30 -0.83 -9.25 15.12
C ASP A 30 -2.31 -8.87 15.30
N LEU A 31 -2.79 -8.93 16.54
CA LEU A 31 -4.19 -8.67 16.86
C LEU A 31 -4.58 -7.22 16.57
N GLU A 32 -3.72 -6.25 16.88
CA GLU A 32 -4.05 -4.84 16.67
C GLU A 32 -4.22 -4.56 15.18
N MET A 33 -3.29 -5.06 14.36
CA MET A 33 -3.37 -4.98 12.91
C MET A 33 -4.61 -5.67 12.38
N TYR A 34 -4.98 -6.84 12.90
CA TYR A 34 -6.21 -7.53 12.50
C TYR A 34 -7.47 -6.68 12.78
N LEU A 35 -7.54 -6.05 13.96
CA LEU A 35 -8.68 -5.23 14.35
C LEU A 35 -8.76 -3.90 13.57
N ASP A 36 -7.65 -3.44 13.00
CA ASP A 36 -7.59 -2.28 12.10
C ASP A 36 -7.89 -2.61 10.64
N LEU A 37 -8.03 -3.90 10.29
CA LEU A 37 -8.35 -4.27 8.91
C LEU A 37 -9.76 -3.85 8.55
N GLU A 38 -9.87 -3.27 7.36
CA GLU A 38 -11.14 -2.99 6.73
C GLU A 38 -11.37 -3.95 5.57
N SER A 39 -12.65 -4.19 5.29
CA SER A 39 -13.11 -5.04 4.20
C SER A 39 -13.99 -4.23 3.24
N VAL A 40 -13.98 -4.64 1.99
CA VAL A 40 -14.83 -4.08 0.94
C VAL A 40 -15.63 -5.20 0.31
N SER A 41 -16.92 -4.99 0.12
CA SER A 41 -17.82 -5.99 -0.48
C SER A 41 -18.94 -5.34 -1.31
N GLY A 42 -19.51 -6.12 -2.22
CA GLY A 42 -20.69 -5.74 -2.99
C GLY A 42 -20.57 -4.45 -3.80
N PRO A 43 -19.47 -4.22 -4.56
CA PRO A 43 -19.40 -3.05 -5.43
C PRO A 43 -20.48 -3.12 -6.50
N GLN A 44 -21.16 -2.01 -6.77
CA GLN A 44 -22.10 -1.83 -7.88
C GLN A 44 -21.71 -0.57 -8.65
N ILE A 45 -21.67 -0.67 -9.97
CA ILE A 45 -21.27 0.41 -10.87
C ILE A 45 -22.55 1.08 -11.40
N ALA A 46 -22.59 2.41 -11.43
CA ALA A 46 -23.68 3.16 -12.04
C ALA A 46 -23.84 2.78 -13.53
N PRO A 47 -25.05 2.80 -14.12
CA PRO A 47 -25.26 2.44 -15.53
C PRO A 47 -24.43 3.28 -16.53
N ASP A 48 -24.12 4.53 -16.19
CA ASP A 48 -23.29 5.43 -17.00
C ASP A 48 -21.78 5.28 -16.71
N GLY A 49 -21.42 4.43 -15.76
CA GLY A 49 -20.03 4.17 -15.34
C GLY A 49 -19.39 5.30 -14.54
N SER A 50 -20.13 6.31 -14.09
CA SER A 50 -19.55 7.50 -13.45
C SER A 50 -19.21 7.29 -11.96
N GLU A 51 -19.99 6.47 -11.27
CA GLU A 51 -19.88 6.23 -9.82
C GLU A 51 -19.92 4.74 -9.47
N ILE A 52 -19.36 4.42 -8.31
CA ILE A 52 -19.36 3.09 -7.70
C ILE A 52 -19.87 3.21 -6.27
N VAL A 53 -20.88 2.41 -5.91
CA VAL A 53 -21.29 2.20 -4.52
C VAL A 53 -20.74 0.87 -4.02
N TYR A 54 -20.34 0.81 -2.75
CA TYR A 54 -19.80 -0.41 -2.15
C TYR A 54 -20.02 -0.42 -0.64
N THR A 55 -19.94 -1.59 -0.03
CA THR A 55 -19.97 -1.73 1.43
C THR A 55 -18.55 -1.73 1.97
N ARG A 56 -18.27 -0.91 2.99
CA ARG A 56 -17.03 -0.90 3.77
C ARG A 56 -17.32 -1.47 5.15
N GLY A 57 -16.56 -2.46 5.60
CA GLY A 57 -16.73 -3.09 6.92
C GLY A 57 -15.46 -3.01 7.78
N TRP A 58 -15.62 -2.85 9.09
CA TRP A 58 -14.54 -2.74 10.08
C TRP A 58 -14.93 -3.36 11.42
N VAL A 59 -13.98 -3.45 12.35
CA VAL A 59 -14.26 -3.85 13.74
C VAL A 59 -14.37 -2.62 14.64
N ASP A 60 -15.50 -2.46 15.31
CA ASP A 60 -15.64 -1.52 16.42
C ASP A 60 -15.04 -2.18 17.67
N LYS A 61 -13.78 -1.84 17.95
CA LYS A 61 -13.02 -2.39 19.09
C LYS A 61 -13.63 -2.04 20.44
N MET A 62 -14.34 -0.91 20.54
CA MET A 62 -14.90 -0.42 21.80
C MET A 62 -16.16 -1.18 22.20
N ASN A 63 -16.97 -1.56 21.20
CA ASN A 63 -18.25 -2.25 21.43
C ASN A 63 -18.19 -3.74 21.07
N ASP A 64 -17.02 -4.28 20.73
CA ASP A 64 -16.78 -5.69 20.35
C ASP A 64 -17.75 -6.20 19.27
N ARG A 65 -17.89 -5.42 18.19
CA ARG A 65 -18.79 -5.75 17.08
C ARG A 65 -18.20 -5.44 15.71
N ARG A 66 -18.69 -6.15 14.69
CA ARG A 66 -18.40 -5.86 13.29
C ARG A 66 -19.41 -4.84 12.78
N GLU A 67 -18.91 -3.80 12.15
CA GLU A 67 -19.71 -2.73 11.58
C GLU A 67 -19.53 -2.66 10.08
N SER A 68 -20.52 -2.09 9.40
CA SER A 68 -20.40 -1.75 8.00
C SER A 68 -21.21 -0.50 7.65
N SER A 69 -20.82 0.14 6.56
CA SER A 69 -21.56 1.25 5.95
C SER A 69 -21.44 1.19 4.43
N ILE A 70 -22.36 1.86 3.76
CA ILE A 70 -22.31 2.04 2.32
C ILE A 70 -21.53 3.31 2.01
N TRP A 71 -20.64 3.21 1.04
CA TRP A 71 -19.80 4.28 0.54
C TRP A 71 -20.03 4.46 -0.95
N ILE A 72 -19.74 5.67 -1.44
CA ILE A 72 -19.80 6.01 -2.85
C ILE A 72 -18.53 6.75 -3.27
N MET A 73 -18.04 6.45 -4.47
CA MET A 73 -16.91 7.14 -5.10
C MET A 73 -17.15 7.29 -6.60
N ASN A 74 -16.45 8.23 -7.23
CA ASN A 74 -16.34 8.27 -8.68
C ASN A 74 -15.59 7.02 -9.18
N ALA A 75 -15.82 6.60 -10.42
CA ALA A 75 -15.14 5.44 -11.01
C ALA A 75 -13.61 5.59 -11.13
N ASP A 76 -13.08 6.81 -11.09
CA ASP A 76 -11.64 7.10 -11.01
C ASP A 76 -11.06 7.04 -9.57
N GLY A 77 -11.91 6.71 -8.58
CA GLY A 77 -11.57 6.63 -7.16
C GLY A 77 -11.66 7.97 -6.40
N SER A 78 -11.93 9.09 -7.09
CA SER A 78 -12.11 10.38 -6.44
C SER A 78 -13.48 10.49 -5.74
N LYS A 79 -13.65 11.53 -4.90
CA LYS A 79 -14.90 11.79 -4.15
C LYS A 79 -15.43 10.62 -3.30
N ASN A 80 -14.53 9.78 -2.79
CA ASN A 80 -14.88 8.68 -1.89
C ASN A 80 -15.46 9.21 -0.56
N ARG A 81 -16.71 8.86 -0.26
CA ARG A 81 -17.44 9.36 0.92
C ARG A 81 -18.43 8.34 1.45
N PHE A 82 -18.73 8.47 2.74
CA PHE A 82 -19.84 7.78 3.40
C PHE A 82 -21.16 8.14 2.72
N LEU A 83 -22.05 7.14 2.60
CA LEU A 83 -23.39 7.30 2.05
C LEU A 83 -24.47 7.03 3.10
N VAL A 84 -24.47 5.84 3.72
CA VAL A 84 -25.43 5.43 4.78
C VAL A 84 -24.89 4.31 5.66
#